data_AF-A0A1V4QZ64-F1
#
_entry.id   AF-A0A1V4QZ64-F1
#
_cell.length_a   1.000
_cell.length_b   1.000
_cell.length_c   1.000
_cell.angle_alpha   90.00
_cell.angle_beta   90.00
_cell.angle_gamma   90.00
#
_symmetry.space_group_name_H-M   'P 1'
#
loop_
_entity.id
_entity.type
_entity.pdbx_description
1 polymer ?
#
loop_
_entity_poly.entity_id
_entity_poly.type
_entity_poly.pdbx_seq_one_letter_code
_entity_poly.pdbx_strand_id
1 'polypeptide(L)'
;MRAGSGKSRLVLSWAVLLAGCAAPAPVELDLTGAVPTTDTSELARVLQAVVTDGGRFDPAALKRMEGTLDACLRKLAVTGPRATPELFPTYGSRWAYWYNARAAWSMKLALLAGCPR
;
A
#
# COMPACT_ATOMS: atom_id res chain seq x y z
N MET A 1 -7.55 73.70 -6.50
CA MET A 1 -6.13 73.27 -6.39
C MET A 1 -6.08 71.75 -6.46
N ARG A 2 -5.15 71.22 -7.25
CA ARG A 2 -5.05 69.81 -7.71
C ARG A 2 -4.52 68.86 -6.63
N ALA A 3 -4.90 67.59 -6.80
CA ALA A 3 -4.49 66.40 -6.07
C ALA A 3 -2.97 66.12 -6.04
N GLY A 4 -2.54 65.31 -5.07
CA GLY A 4 -1.18 64.77 -4.96
C GLY A 4 -1.13 63.53 -4.07
N SER A 5 -1.67 62.42 -4.59
CA SER A 5 -1.61 61.06 -4.06
C SER A 5 -0.21 60.44 -4.19
N GLY A 6 0.19 59.58 -3.23
CA GLY A 6 1.27 58.61 -3.40
C GLY A 6 2.02 58.32 -2.08
N LYS A 7 2.28 57.09 -1.64
CA LYS A 7 2.23 55.77 -2.30
C LYS A 7 2.01 54.72 -1.20
N SER A 8 0.85 54.05 -1.18
CA SER A 8 0.68 52.81 -0.41
C SER A 8 1.56 51.73 -1.02
N ARG A 9 2.59 51.29 -0.28
CA ARG A 9 3.37 50.11 -0.64
C ARG A 9 2.49 48.89 -0.43
N LEU A 10 1.93 48.39 -1.53
CA LEU A 10 1.28 47.09 -1.60
C LEU A 10 2.38 46.03 -1.45
N VAL A 11 2.63 45.56 -0.22
CA VAL A 11 3.42 44.35 0.00
C VAL A 11 2.49 43.19 -0.30
N LEU A 12 2.50 42.76 -1.55
CA LEU A 12 1.84 41.54 -1.99
C LEU A 12 2.64 40.36 -1.41
N SER A 13 2.30 39.97 -0.18
CA SER A 13 2.88 38.80 0.46
C SER A 13 2.54 37.56 -0.35
N TRP A 14 3.54 37.07 -1.08
CA TRP A 14 3.61 35.74 -1.68
C TRP A 14 3.63 34.68 -0.57
N ALA A 15 2.50 34.45 0.09
CA ALA A 15 2.28 33.25 0.90
C ALA A 15 1.73 32.15 -0.02
N VAL A 16 2.56 31.69 -0.96
CA VAL A 16 2.26 30.50 -1.75
C VAL A 16 2.42 29.28 -0.83
N LEU A 17 1.27 28.82 -0.33
CA LEU A 17 0.90 27.43 -0.05
C LEU A 17 2.07 26.41 -0.09
N LEU A 18 2.79 26.28 1.02
CA LEU A 18 3.59 25.09 1.34
C LEU A 18 2.68 23.93 1.80
N ALA A 19 1.58 23.68 1.07
CA ALA A 19 0.91 22.39 1.15
C ALA A 19 1.71 21.40 0.28
N GLY A 20 2.97 21.16 0.69
CA GLY A 20 3.72 20.04 0.17
C GLY A 20 2.91 18.79 0.45
N CYS A 21 2.61 18.00 -0.59
CA CYS A 21 1.90 16.74 -0.44
C CYS A 21 2.53 15.95 0.71
N ALA A 22 1.82 15.81 1.83
CA ALA A 22 2.27 14.96 2.91
C ALA A 22 2.43 13.56 2.32
N ALA A 23 3.65 13.02 2.34
CA ALA A 23 3.86 11.64 1.95
C ALA A 23 2.95 10.76 2.82
N PRO A 24 2.30 9.73 2.24
CA PRO A 24 1.52 8.81 3.03
C PRO A 24 2.40 8.23 4.15
N ALA A 25 1.85 8.13 5.35
CA ALA A 25 2.56 7.53 6.47
C ALA A 25 3.02 6.10 6.11
N PRO A 26 4.17 5.64 6.62
CA PRO A 26 4.61 4.26 6.44
C PRO A 26 3.53 3.26 6.88
N VAL A 27 3.49 2.11 6.20
CA VAL A 27 2.63 1.00 6.62
C VAL A 27 3.35 0.23 7.72
N GLU A 28 2.82 0.33 8.92
CA GLU A 28 3.32 -0.41 10.08
C GLU A 28 2.74 -1.83 10.11
N LEU A 29 3.60 -2.82 10.32
CA LEU A 29 3.23 -4.23 10.48
C LEU A 29 3.85 -4.75 11.78
N ASP A 30 3.03 -5.33 12.66
CA ASP A 30 3.55 -6.09 13.80
C ASP A 30 4.12 -7.42 13.31
N LEU A 31 5.45 -7.60 13.36
CA LEU A 31 6.10 -8.83 12.89
C LEU A 31 6.26 -9.89 13.99
N THR A 32 5.76 -9.63 15.21
CA THR A 32 5.93 -10.54 16.34
C THR A 32 5.40 -11.94 16.01
N GLY A 33 6.22 -12.97 16.19
CA GLY A 33 5.84 -14.36 15.93
C GLY A 33 5.66 -14.74 14.45
N ALA A 34 6.00 -13.86 13.50
CA ALA A 34 5.99 -14.21 12.09
C ALA A 34 7.13 -15.21 11.78
N VAL A 35 6.78 -16.32 11.12
CA VAL A 35 7.73 -17.36 10.71
C VAL A 35 7.84 -17.34 9.19
N PRO A 36 9.07 -17.36 8.62
CA PRO A 36 9.23 -17.44 7.18
C PRO A 36 8.60 -18.70 6.57
N THR A 37 7.87 -18.54 5.46
CA THR A 37 7.18 -19.66 4.81
C THR A 37 6.88 -19.38 3.34
N THR A 38 6.90 -20.41 2.50
CA THR A 38 6.43 -20.35 1.11
C THR A 38 4.92 -20.62 0.97
N ASP A 39 4.23 -20.93 2.07
CA ASP A 39 2.79 -21.15 2.04
C ASP A 39 2.05 -19.85 1.74
N THR A 40 1.27 -19.87 0.67
CA THR A 40 0.52 -18.72 0.14
C THR A 40 -0.99 -18.97 0.18
N SER A 41 -1.44 -20.03 0.88
CA SER A 41 -2.84 -20.44 0.94
C SER A 41 -3.76 -19.35 1.50
N GLU A 42 -3.29 -18.58 2.48
CA GLU A 42 -4.05 -17.45 3.01
C GLU A 42 -4.21 -16.32 1.99
N LEU A 43 -3.17 -16.02 1.21
CA LEU A 43 -3.26 -15.03 0.14
C LEU A 43 -4.19 -15.52 -0.97
N ALA A 44 -4.13 -16.81 -1.33
CA ALA A 44 -5.06 -17.41 -2.28
C ALA A 44 -6.52 -17.27 -1.81
N ARG A 45 -6.79 -17.47 -0.51
CA ARG A 45 -8.12 -17.23 0.09
C ARG A 45 -8.54 -15.77 -0.02
N VAL A 46 -7.63 -14.82 0.25
CA VAL A 46 -7.92 -13.39 0.06
C VAL A 46 -8.27 -13.12 -1.40
N LEU A 47 -7.45 -13.57 -2.35
CA LEU A 47 -7.69 -13.35 -3.78
C LEU A 47 -9.03 -13.95 -4.26
N GLN A 48 -9.37 -15.16 -3.81
CA GLN A 48 -10.66 -15.79 -4.09
C GLN A 48 -11.84 -15.01 -3.52
N ALA A 49 -11.69 -14.38 -2.35
CA ALA A 49 -12.76 -13.62 -1.72
C ALA A 49 -12.98 -12.25 -2.37
N VAL A 50 -11.93 -11.63 -2.91
CA VAL A 50 -11.98 -10.24 -3.42
C VAL A 50 -12.13 -10.13 -4.93
N VAL A 51 -12.10 -11.25 -5.65
CA VAL A 51 -12.36 -11.31 -7.09
C VAL A 51 -13.72 -11.93 -7.33
N THR A 52 -14.60 -11.22 -8.02
CA THR A 52 -15.92 -11.73 -8.42
C THR A 52 -15.81 -12.72 -9.57
N ASP A 53 -16.86 -13.49 -9.83
CA ASP A 53 -16.92 -14.44 -10.95
C ASP A 53 -16.63 -13.81 -12.33
N GLY A 54 -16.86 -12.50 -12.46
CA GLY A 54 -16.54 -11.72 -13.66
C GLY A 54 -15.11 -11.19 -13.72
N GLY A 55 -14.23 -11.61 -12.81
CA GLY A 55 -12.85 -11.14 -12.70
C GLY A 55 -12.71 -9.71 -12.19
N ARG A 56 -13.77 -9.13 -11.60
CA ARG A 56 -13.73 -7.77 -11.05
C ARG A 56 -13.30 -7.80 -9.60
N PHE A 57 -12.60 -6.76 -9.18
CA PHE A 57 -12.20 -6.56 -7.80
C PHE A 57 -13.39 -6.05 -6.96
N ASP A 58 -13.68 -6.68 -5.82
CA ASP A 58 -14.68 -6.26 -4.82
C ASP A 58 -13.98 -5.58 -3.62
N PRO A 59 -14.04 -4.25 -3.53
CA PRO A 59 -13.39 -3.52 -2.44
C PRO A 59 -14.05 -3.75 -1.07
N ALA A 60 -15.35 -4.07 -1.03
CA ALA A 60 -16.06 -4.36 0.21
C ALA A 60 -15.65 -5.74 0.75
N ALA A 61 -15.47 -6.73 -0.13
CA ALA A 61 -14.86 -8.00 0.24
C ALA A 61 -13.43 -7.83 0.76
N LEU A 62 -12.62 -6.98 0.12
CA LEU A 62 -11.27 -6.73 0.60
C LEU A 62 -11.28 -6.14 2.01
N LYS A 63 -12.20 -5.19 2.29
CA LYS A 63 -12.32 -4.60 3.63
C LYS A 63 -12.66 -5.65 4.70
N ARG A 64 -13.50 -6.64 4.37
CA ARG A 64 -13.80 -7.77 5.28
C ARG A 64 -12.59 -8.69 5.50
N MET A 65 -11.68 -8.77 4.54
CA MET A 65 -10.49 -9.62 4.57
C MET A 65 -9.23 -8.93 5.14
N GLU A 66 -9.33 -7.67 5.59
CA GLU A 66 -8.18 -6.85 6.03
C GLU A 66 -7.27 -7.57 7.03
N GLY A 67 -7.84 -8.20 8.07
CA GLY A 67 -7.03 -8.93 9.06
C GLY A 67 -6.29 -10.15 8.48
N THR A 68 -6.91 -10.86 7.54
CA THR A 68 -6.24 -11.98 6.85
C THR A 68 -5.15 -11.48 5.91
N LEU A 69 -5.38 -10.38 5.21
CA LEU A 69 -4.37 -9.75 4.37
C LEU A 69 -3.17 -9.28 5.21
N ASP A 70 -3.42 -8.66 6.37
CA ASP A 70 -2.35 -8.22 7.28
C ASP A 70 -1.54 -9.40 7.80
N ALA A 71 -2.19 -10.54 8.12
CA ALA A 71 -1.49 -11.78 8.48
C ALA A 71 -0.58 -12.29 7.34
N CYS A 72 -1.03 -12.21 6.08
CA CYS A 72 -0.22 -12.56 4.92
C CYS A 72 0.99 -11.62 4.79
N LEU A 73 0.78 -10.32 4.95
CA LEU A 73 1.82 -9.30 4.80
C LEU A 73 2.91 -9.43 5.87
N ARG A 74 2.54 -9.79 7.11
CA ARG A 74 3.51 -10.10 8.17
C ARG A 74 4.47 -11.22 7.77
N LYS A 75 3.92 -12.31 7.20
CA LYS A 75 4.74 -13.44 6.71
C LYS A 75 5.61 -13.02 5.53
N LEU A 76 5.06 -12.26 4.57
CA LEU A 76 5.80 -11.76 3.40
C LEU A 76 6.89 -10.75 3.77
N ALA A 77 6.75 -10.00 4.85
CA ALA A 77 7.75 -9.04 5.30
C ALA A 77 9.02 -9.73 5.85
N VAL A 78 8.89 -10.92 6.43
CA VAL A 78 10.01 -11.72 6.96
C VAL A 78 10.46 -12.84 6.00
N THR A 79 9.74 -13.04 4.90
CA THR A 79 10.04 -14.06 3.87
C THR A 79 10.48 -13.38 2.59
N GLY A 80 11.49 -13.90 1.90
CA GLY A 80 11.68 -13.54 0.49
C GLY A 80 12.97 -14.06 -0.12
N PRO A 81 13.13 -14.01 -1.45
CA PRO A 81 14.31 -14.52 -2.16
C PRO A 81 15.66 -13.95 -1.70
N ARG A 82 15.66 -12.78 -1.05
CA ARG A 82 16.85 -12.15 -0.48
C ARG A 82 17.05 -12.48 1.00
N ALA A 83 15.97 -12.61 1.76
CA ALA A 83 16.01 -12.83 3.21
C ALA A 83 16.11 -14.32 3.57
N THR A 84 15.44 -15.18 2.80
CA THR A 84 15.35 -16.63 2.98
C THR A 84 15.55 -17.35 1.63
N PRO A 85 16.72 -17.20 0.99
CA PRO A 85 16.98 -17.71 -0.36
C PRO A 85 16.79 -19.23 -0.50
N GLU A 86 17.02 -19.99 0.56
CA GLU A 86 16.82 -21.44 0.65
C GLU A 86 15.37 -21.87 0.42
N LEU A 87 14.40 -21.00 0.73
CA LEU A 87 12.98 -21.21 0.44
C LEU A 87 12.63 -20.95 -1.04
N PHE A 88 13.52 -20.30 -1.80
CA PHE A 88 13.28 -19.92 -3.19
C PHE A 88 14.42 -20.35 -4.13
N PRO A 89 14.73 -21.66 -4.20
CA PRO A 89 15.91 -22.17 -4.91
C PRO A 89 15.82 -21.94 -6.42
N THR A 90 14.61 -21.94 -6.98
CA THR A 90 14.40 -21.81 -8.44
C THR A 90 14.01 -20.40 -8.85
N TYR A 91 14.28 -20.05 -10.11
CA TYR A 91 13.78 -18.81 -10.70
C TYR A 91 12.25 -18.71 -10.60
N GLY A 92 11.54 -19.80 -10.89
CA GLY A 92 10.08 -19.86 -10.78
C GLY A 92 9.57 -19.55 -9.38
N SER A 93 10.17 -20.12 -8.33
CA SER A 93 9.78 -19.81 -6.94
C SER A 93 10.03 -18.34 -6.56
N ARG A 94 11.13 -17.74 -7.04
CA ARG A 94 11.40 -16.32 -6.81
C ARG A 94 10.40 -15.43 -7.52
N TRP A 95 10.06 -15.79 -8.76
CA TRP A 95 9.07 -15.07 -9.56
C TRP A 95 7.68 -15.12 -8.92
N ALA A 96 7.23 -16.31 -8.52
CA ALA A 96 5.96 -16.50 -7.85
C ALA A 96 5.86 -15.65 -6.56
N TYR A 97 6.93 -15.61 -5.77
CA TYR A 97 7.00 -14.75 -4.59
C TYR A 97 6.74 -13.28 -4.93
N TRP A 98 7.43 -12.72 -5.93
CA TRP A 98 7.29 -11.30 -6.26
C TRP A 98 5.90 -10.94 -6.78
N TYR A 99 5.23 -11.85 -7.49
CA TYR A 99 3.83 -11.65 -7.90
C TYR A 99 2.89 -11.63 -6.71
N ASN A 100 3.04 -12.59 -5.81
CA ASN A 100 2.23 -12.69 -4.60
C ASN A 100 2.44 -11.49 -3.67
N ALA A 101 3.71 -11.09 -3.46
CA ALA A 101 4.05 -9.91 -2.68
C ALA A 101 3.45 -8.64 -3.30
N ARG A 102 3.60 -8.45 -4.62
CA ARG A 102 3.01 -7.32 -5.33
C ARG A 102 1.49 -7.29 -5.17
N ALA A 103 0.81 -8.42 -5.35
CA ALA A 103 -0.65 -8.48 -5.22
C ALA A 103 -1.10 -8.12 -3.80
N ALA A 104 -0.48 -8.71 -2.78
CA ALA A 104 -0.80 -8.43 -1.37
C ALA A 104 -0.60 -6.94 -1.02
N TRP A 105 0.55 -6.37 -1.38
CA TRP A 105 0.84 -4.95 -1.13
C TRP A 105 -0.09 -4.02 -1.89
N SER A 106 -0.44 -4.34 -3.15
CA SER A 106 -1.39 -3.54 -3.92
C SER A 106 -2.76 -3.49 -3.24
N MET A 107 -3.23 -4.62 -2.69
CA MET A 107 -4.48 -4.67 -1.92
C MET A 107 -4.39 -3.84 -0.62
N LYS A 108 -3.27 -3.89 0.10
CA LYS A 108 -3.10 -3.06 1.32
C LYS A 108 -3.14 -1.58 1.00
N LEU A 109 -2.48 -1.17 -0.07
CA LEU A 109 -2.50 0.23 -0.53
C LEU A 109 -3.92 0.64 -0.96
N ALA A 110 -4.68 -0.24 -1.61
CA ALA A 110 -6.08 0.03 -1.95
C ALA A 110 -6.94 0.27 -0.69
N LEU A 111 -6.74 -0.53 0.38
CA LEU A 111 -7.42 -0.32 1.67
C LEU A 111 -7.06 1.01 2.30
N LEU A 112 -5.77 1.37 2.31
CA LEU A 112 -5.29 2.62 2.89
C LEU A 112 -5.77 3.85 2.10
N ALA A 113 -5.92 3.72 0.79
CA ALA A 113 -6.50 4.75 -0.07
C ALA A 113 -8.03 4.88 0.09
N GLY A 114 -8.66 4.05 0.93
CA GLY A 114 -10.11 4.07 1.19
C GLY A 114 -10.95 3.31 0.18
N CYS A 115 -10.34 2.52 -0.71
CA CYS A 115 -10.92 1.79 -1.84
C CYS A 115 -11.76 2.66 -2.81
N PRO A 116 -11.53 2.63 -4.14
CA PRO A 116 -12.44 3.29 -5.07
C PRO A 116 -13.85 2.70 -4.92
N ARG A 117 -14.85 3.57 -4.74
CA ARG A 117 -16.27 3.19 -4.66
C ARG A 117 -16.83 2.87 -6.03
#